data_AF-A0A7C1RGD9-F1
#
_entry.id   AF-A0A7C1RGD9-F1
#
_cell.length_a   1.000
_cell.length_b   1.000
_cell.length_c   1.000
_cell.angle_alpha   90.00
_cell.angle_beta   90.00
_cell.angle_gamma   90.00
#
_symmetry.space_group_name_H-M   'P 1'
#
loop_
_entity.id
_entity.type
_entity.pdbx_description
1 polymer ?
#
loop_
_entity_poly.entity_id
_entity_poly.type
_entity_poly.pdbx_seq_one_letter_code
_entity_poly.pdbx_strand_id
1 'polypeptide(L)'
;MVSITKISSKGQIVIPRDIRERLKVKEGNLFVVTDQDNSICLRKIEPPKIKTWDEATKPFREAAKKSKFTEDDLAKVISEVRANKR
;
A
#
# COMPACT_ATOMS: atom_id res chain seq x y z
N MET A 1 -8.69 10.18 29.75
CA MET A 1 -8.37 8.87 30.35
C MET A 1 -6.95 8.51 29.97
N VAL A 2 -6.11 8.22 30.97
CA VAL A 2 -4.71 7.82 30.81
C VAL A 2 -4.63 6.34 31.15
N SER A 3 -3.93 5.57 30.33
CA SER A 3 -3.74 4.14 30.54
C SER A 3 -2.25 3.85 30.39
N ILE A 4 -1.68 3.12 31.35
CA ILE A 4 -0.26 2.75 31.35
C ILE A 4 -0.13 1.37 30.72
N THR A 5 0.78 1.23 29.77
CA THR A 5 1.11 -0.08 29.16
C THR A 5 2.62 -0.30 29.21
N LYS A 6 3.02 -1.57 29.22
CA LYS A 6 4.42 -1.98 29.23
C LYS A 6 4.86 -2.32 27.80
N ILE A 7 6.11 -2.02 27.48
CA ILE A 7 6.75 -2.48 26.24
C ILE A 7 7.17 -3.95 26.37
N SER A 8 6.91 -4.75 25.34
CA SER A 8 7.35 -6.14 25.28
C SER A 8 8.86 -6.24 25.04
N SER A 9 9.43 -7.42 25.22
CA SER A 9 10.85 -7.68 24.93
C SER A 9 11.24 -7.43 23.47
N LYS A 10 10.26 -7.45 22.56
CA LYS A 10 10.45 -7.19 21.12
C LYS A 10 10.15 -5.73 20.75
N GLY A 11 10.01 -4.84 21.73
CA GLY A 11 9.72 -3.43 21.48
C GLY A 11 8.26 -3.12 21.11
N GLN A 12 7.32 -4.05 21.36
CA GLN A 12 5.90 -3.84 21.01
C GLN A 12 5.15 -3.22 22.18
N ILE A 13 4.29 -2.24 21.91
CA ILE A 13 3.37 -1.66 22.89
C ILE A 13 1.94 -2.13 22.60
N VAL A 14 1.22 -2.49 23.67
CA VAL A 14 -0.21 -2.77 23.58
C VAL A 14 -0.98 -1.46 23.57
N ILE A 15 -1.86 -1.27 22.58
CA ILE A 15 -2.82 -0.16 22.58
C ILE A 15 -4.08 -0.62 23.36
N PRO A 16 -4.43 0.04 24.48
CA PRO A 16 -5.62 -0.26 25.27
C PRO A 16 -6.90 -0.21 24.43
N ARG A 17 -7.88 -1.02 24.85
CA ARG A 17 -9.15 -1.18 24.14
C ARG A 17 -9.86 0.15 23.88
N ASP A 18 -9.95 1.01 24.88
CA ASP A 18 -10.69 2.28 24.79
C ASP A 18 -10.07 3.25 23.77
N ILE A 19 -8.74 3.27 23.67
CA ILE A 19 -8.02 4.07 22.69
C ILE A 19 -8.25 3.49 21.28
N ARG A 20 -8.22 2.17 21.16
CA ARG A 20 -8.45 1.45 19.88
C ARG A 20 -9.84 1.72 19.33
N GLU A 21 -10.86 1.65 20.18
CA GLU A 21 -12.27 1.89 19.81
C GLU A 21 -12.49 3.36 19.39
N ARG A 22 -11.98 4.32 20.17
CA ARG A 22 -12.12 5.76 19.86
C ARG A 22 -11.42 6.15 18.57
N LEU A 23 -10.21 5.64 18.34
CA LEU A 23 -9.42 5.95 17.14
C LEU A 23 -9.75 5.02 15.95
N LYS A 24 -10.72 4.10 16.12
CA LYS A 24 -11.13 3.11 15.11
C LYS A 24 -9.92 2.38 14.49
N VAL A 25 -8.97 2.01 15.36
CA VAL A 25 -7.76 1.28 14.96
C VAL A 25 -8.10 -0.19 14.86
N LYS A 26 -7.76 -0.78 13.72
CA LYS A 26 -7.94 -2.21 13.46
C LYS A 26 -6.61 -2.85 13.11
N GLU A 27 -6.57 -4.17 13.17
CA GLU A 27 -5.44 -4.93 12.65
C GLU A 27 -5.16 -4.55 11.18
N GLY A 28 -3.89 -4.48 10.83
CA GLY A 28 -3.43 -4.04 9.49
C GLY A 28 -3.47 -2.54 9.24
N ASN A 29 -3.93 -1.71 10.19
CA ASN A 29 -3.77 -0.25 10.07
C ASN A 29 -2.29 0.13 10.15
N LEU A 30 -1.89 0.98 9.23
CA LEU A 30 -0.54 1.51 9.16
C LEU A 30 -0.45 2.83 9.93
N PHE A 31 0.71 3.09 10.53
CA PHE A 31 0.99 4.31 11.28
C PHE A 31 2.34 4.87 10.86
N VAL A 32 2.41 6.20 10.72
CA VAL A 32 3.69 6.90 10.81
C VAL A 32 4.05 7.01 12.29
N VAL A 33 5.29 6.64 12.61
CA VAL A 33 5.86 6.73 13.95
C VAL A 33 6.94 7.80 13.94
N THR A 34 6.82 8.81 14.79
CA THR A 34 7.82 9.87 14.96
C THR A 34 8.11 10.09 16.43
N ASP A 35 9.36 10.39 16.77
CA ASP A 35 9.75 10.89 18.07
C ASP A 35 9.68 12.42 18.10
N GLN A 36 9.14 12.98 19.17
CA GLN A 36 9.10 14.42 19.40
C GLN A 36 9.06 14.68 20.91
N ASP A 37 9.96 15.54 21.41
CA ASP A 37 9.93 16.05 22.80
C ASP A 37 9.72 14.95 23.86
N ASN A 38 10.55 13.90 23.80
CA ASN A 38 10.47 12.73 24.69
C ASN A 38 9.13 11.96 24.61
N SER A 39 8.43 12.10 23.49
CA SER A 39 7.15 11.42 23.20
C SER A 39 7.22 10.69 21.87
N ILE A 40 6.46 9.60 21.75
CA ILE A 40 6.26 8.91 20.47
C ILE A 40 4.87 9.29 19.95
N CYS A 41 4.83 9.86 18.75
CA CYS A 41 3.59 10.17 18.05
C CYS A 41 3.28 9.07 17.01
N LEU A 42 2.05 8.56 17.06
CA LEU A 42 1.54 7.54 16.15
C LEU A 42 0.42 8.14 15.33
N ARG A 43 0.67 8.44 14.06
CA ARG A 43 -0.35 8.97 13.15
C ARG A 43 -0.82 7.89 12.21
N LYS A 44 -2.11 7.52 12.31
CA LYS A 44 -2.72 6.57 11.37
C LYS A 44 -2.59 7.09 9.94
N ILE A 45 -2.14 6.23 9.02
CA ILE A 45 -2.19 6.51 7.59
C ILE A 45 -3.27 5.65 6.97
N GLU A 46 -4.06 6.28 6.13
CA GLU A 46 -4.85 5.56 5.14
C GLU A 46 -3.94 5.47 3.92
N PRO A 47 -3.47 4.27 3.52
CA PRO A 47 -2.77 4.15 2.26
C PRO A 47 -3.68 4.77 1.19
N PRO A 48 -3.13 5.58 0.26
CA PRO A 48 -3.93 6.08 -0.84
C PRO A 48 -4.63 4.87 -1.44
N LYS A 49 -5.97 4.92 -1.56
CA LYS A 49 -6.72 3.90 -2.29
C LYS A 49 -5.95 3.73 -3.59
N ILE A 50 -5.28 2.60 -3.73
CA ILE A 50 -4.54 2.29 -4.95
C ILE A 50 -5.58 2.55 -6.02
N LYS A 51 -5.31 3.55 -6.88
CA LYS A 51 -6.09 3.77 -8.09
C LYS A 51 -6.36 2.38 -8.61
N THR A 52 -7.62 1.96 -8.61
CA THR A 52 -8.00 0.57 -8.90
C THR A 52 -7.15 0.08 -10.07
N TRP A 53 -6.76 -1.20 -10.12
CA TRP A 53 -5.93 -1.70 -11.22
C TRP A 53 -6.44 -1.23 -12.60
N ASP A 54 -7.75 -1.02 -12.75
CA ASP A 54 -8.38 -0.34 -13.88
C ASP A 54 -7.97 1.14 -14.10
N GLU A 55 -7.92 1.99 -13.07
CA GLU A 55 -7.42 3.36 -13.18
C GLU A 55 -5.92 3.42 -13.50
N ALA A 56 -5.12 2.52 -12.94
CA ALA A 56 -3.70 2.42 -13.24
C ALA A 56 -3.43 1.94 -14.68
N THR A 57 -4.28 1.06 -15.22
CA THR A 57 -4.15 0.50 -16.58
C THR A 57 -4.88 1.29 -17.66
N LYS A 58 -5.74 2.25 -17.27
CA LYS A 58 -6.48 3.12 -18.19
C LYS A 58 -5.63 3.77 -19.30
N PRO A 59 -4.49 4.42 -19.01
CA PRO A 59 -3.66 5.02 -20.06
C PRO A 59 -3.09 3.98 -21.04
N PHE A 60 -2.73 2.79 -20.57
CA PHE A 60 -2.24 1.71 -21.41
C PHE A 60 -3.33 1.15 -22.32
N ARG A 61 -4.56 0.96 -21.80
CA ARG A 61 -5.71 0.53 -22.61
C ARG A 61 -6.09 1.57 -23.67
N GLU A 62 -6.03 2.86 -23.34
CA GLU A 62 -6.28 3.94 -24.31
C GLU A 62 -5.20 3.98 -25.40
N ALA A 63 -3.94 3.78 -25.05
CA ALA A 63 -2.84 3.68 -26.01
C ALA A 63 -2.99 2.45 -26.94
N ALA A 64 -3.39 1.29 -26.40
CA ALA A 64 -3.63 0.08 -27.18
C ALA A 64 -4.80 0.26 -28.17
N LYS A 65 -5.90 0.89 -27.75
CA LYS A 65 -7.04 1.20 -28.63
C LYS A 65 -6.66 2.17 -29.76
N LYS A 66 -5.87 3.21 -29.45
CA LYS A 66 -5.42 4.20 -30.45
C LYS A 66 -4.44 3.61 -31.46
N SER A 67 -3.60 2.67 -31.04
CA SER A 67 -2.60 2.04 -31.90
C SER A 67 -3.13 0.89 -32.74
N LYS A 68 -4.42 0.50 -32.61
CA LYS A 68 -5.01 -0.70 -33.23
C LYS A 68 -4.16 -1.96 -32.99
N PHE A 69 -3.52 -2.04 -31.83
CA PHE A 69 -2.62 -3.13 -31.49
C PHE A 69 -3.40 -4.45 -31.45
N THR A 70 -3.02 -5.40 -32.29
CA THR A 70 -3.73 -6.67 -32.44
C THR A 70 -3.08 -7.79 -31.62
N GLU A 71 -3.79 -8.91 -31.44
CA GLU A 71 -3.24 -10.09 -30.75
C GLU A 71 -2.03 -10.68 -31.49
N ASP A 72 -1.97 -10.54 -32.82
CA ASP A 72 -0.83 -10.97 -33.63
C ASP A 72 0.42 -10.11 -33.38
N ASP A 73 0.24 -8.79 -33.18
CA ASP A 73 1.33 -7.89 -32.82
C ASP A 73 1.86 -8.19 -31.42
N LEU A 74 0.96 -8.54 -30.49
CA LEU A 74 1.36 -9.00 -29.16
C LEU A 74 2.18 -10.29 -29.22
N ALA A 75 1.78 -11.25 -30.04
CA ALA A 75 2.50 -12.52 -30.21
C ALA A 75 3.90 -12.31 -30.79
N LYS A 76 4.06 -11.39 -31.75
CA LYS A 76 5.37 -11.00 -32.31
C LYS A 76 6.27 -10.35 -31.27
N VAL A 77 5.77 -9.39 -30.50
CA VAL A 77 6.56 -8.73 -29.45
C VAL A 77 7.00 -9.74 -28.38
N ILE A 78 6.11 -10.65 -27.97
CA ILE A 78 6.45 -11.69 -27.00
C ILE A 78 7.52 -12.65 -27.55
N SER A 79 7.43 -13.05 -28.82
CA SER A 79 8.41 -13.95 -29.43
C SER A 79 9.78 -13.27 -29.59
N GLU A 80 9.82 -12.00 -29.99
CA GLU A 80 11.03 -11.17 -30.07
C GLU A 80 11.73 -11.04 -28.71
N VAL A 81 10.99 -10.67 -27.66
CA VAL A 81 11.56 -10.53 -26.29
C VAL A 81 12.06 -11.88 -25.76
N ARG A 82 11.38 -12.99 -26.06
CA ARG A 82 11.83 -14.34 -25.67
C ARG A 82 13.06 -14.79 -26.45
N ALA A 83 13.18 -14.42 -27.72
CA ALA A 83 14.35 -14.70 -28.55
C ALA A 83 15.58 -13.91 -28.07
N ASN A 84 15.38 -12.65 -27.64
CA ASN A 84 16.44 -11.77 -27.13
C ASN A 84 16.90 -12.09 -25.70
N LYS A 85 16.30 -13.09 -25.05
CA LYS A 85 16.67 -13.55 -23.71
C LYS A 85 17.57 -14.80 -23.73
N ARG A 86 18.01 -15.21 -24.92
CA ARG A 86 19.03 -16.25 -25.13
C ARG A 86 20.41 -15.63 -25.32
#